data_AF-A0A1F3ACE8-F1
#
_entry.id   AF-A0A1F3ACE8-F1
#
_cell.length_a   1.000
_cell.length_b   1.000
_cell.length_c   1.000
_cell.angle_alpha   90.00
_cell.angle_beta   90.00
_cell.angle_gamma   90.00
#
_symmetry.space_group_name_H-M   'P 1'
#
loop_
_entity.id
_entity.type
_entity.pdbx_description
1 polymer ?
#
loop_
_entity_poly.entity_id
_entity_poly.type
_entity_poly.pdbx_seq_one_letter_code
_entity_poly.pdbx_strand_id
1 'polypeptide(L)'
;MSQAPTPVDGVYELGHALHVLDAEVHGFSAFDIERVERFWTFGDLHTSSAGFVLCLRDGRRTYLDFLHWHAFEQDEDFRIEVEFLDGGGTLPTFTSPEQPLGGWSDETSHLNKVFTG
;
A
#
# COMPACT_ATOMS: atom_id res chain seq x y z
N MET A 1 5.09 -20.57 23.15
CA MET A 1 5.08 -19.21 22.58
C MET A 1 4.63 -19.37 21.14
N SER A 2 3.36 -19.10 20.85
CA SER A 2 2.82 -19.26 19.50
C SER A 2 3.41 -18.16 18.61
N GLN A 3 4.10 -18.53 17.53
CA GLN A 3 4.44 -17.57 16.48
C GLN A 3 3.13 -17.00 15.94
N ALA A 4 2.99 -15.68 15.98
CA ALA A 4 1.90 -15.00 15.29
C ALA A 4 1.98 -15.32 13.78
N PRO A 5 0.85 -15.47 13.09
CA PRO A 5 0.82 -15.79 11.67
C PRO A 5 1.59 -14.74 10.87
N THR A 6 2.42 -15.17 9.92
CA THR A 6 3.10 -14.29 8.97
C THR A 6 2.05 -13.64 8.06
N PRO A 7 1.72 -12.34 8.19
CA PRO A 7 0.76 -11.72 7.29
C PRO A 7 1.52 -11.25 6.05
N VAL A 8 1.27 -11.89 4.91
CA VAL A 8 1.49 -11.26 3.62
C VAL A 8 0.32 -11.63 2.74
N ASP A 9 -0.44 -10.62 2.31
CA ASP A 9 -0.76 -10.43 0.89
C ASP A 9 -1.36 -9.04 0.70
N GLY A 10 -0.49 -8.01 0.64
CA GLY A 10 -0.88 -6.64 0.26
C GLY A 10 -1.32 -6.49 -1.20
N VAL A 11 -1.58 -7.62 -1.89
CA VAL A 11 -2.02 -7.68 -3.28
C VAL A 11 -3.46 -7.21 -3.41
N TYR A 12 -4.32 -7.55 -2.44
CA TYR A 12 -5.71 -7.09 -2.44
C TYR A 12 -5.76 -5.56 -2.28
N GLU A 13 -5.10 -5.02 -1.25
CA GLU A 13 -5.06 -3.59 -0.98
C GLU A 13 -4.43 -2.82 -2.14
N LEU A 14 -3.29 -3.31 -2.68
CA LEU A 14 -2.66 -2.68 -3.83
C LEU A 14 -3.58 -2.72 -5.06
N GLY A 15 -4.18 -3.87 -5.37
CA GLY A 15 -5.07 -4.02 -6.51
C GLY A 15 -6.30 -3.12 -6.42
N HIS A 16 -6.91 -3.02 -5.24
CA HIS A 16 -8.05 -2.13 -5.00
C HIS A 16 -7.63 -0.67 -5.12
N ALA A 17 -6.52 -0.27 -4.50
CA ALA A 17 -6.03 1.09 -4.61
C ALA A 17 -5.77 1.50 -6.07
N LEU A 18 -5.09 0.65 -6.86
CA LEU A 18 -4.83 0.91 -8.27
C LEU A 18 -6.10 1.03 -9.10
N HIS A 19 -7.10 0.18 -8.83
CA HIS A 19 -8.39 0.27 -9.51
C HIS A 19 -9.06 1.63 -9.31
N VAL A 20 -8.99 2.18 -8.09
CA VAL A 20 -9.55 3.49 -7.75
C VAL A 20 -8.70 4.63 -8.34
N LEU A 21 -7.36 4.52 -8.29
CA LEU A 21 -6.45 5.52 -8.87
C LEU A 21 -6.62 5.65 -10.39
N ASP A 22 -6.88 4.55 -11.09
CA ASP A 22 -7.19 4.57 -12.52
C ASP A 22 -8.54 5.24 -12.82
N ALA A 23 -9.42 5.37 -11.82
CA ALA A 23 -10.71 6.05 -11.95
C ALA A 23 -10.64 7.58 -11.73
N GLU A 24 -9.70 8.13 -10.92
CA GLU A 24 -9.60 9.59 -10.62
C GLU A 24 -8.21 10.17 -10.21
N VAL A 25 -8.01 11.47 -10.53
CA VAL A 25 -7.22 12.63 -9.99
C VAL A 25 -5.99 12.47 -9.05
N HIS A 26 -5.28 11.34 -9.01
CA HIS A 26 -4.11 11.21 -8.11
C HIS A 26 -2.73 11.48 -8.76
N GLY A 27 -2.73 11.91 -10.02
CA GLY A 27 -1.52 12.38 -10.72
C GLY A 27 -0.62 11.27 -11.26
N PHE A 28 -1.01 10.00 -11.11
CA PHE A 28 -0.45 8.83 -11.78
C PHE A 28 -1.50 7.70 -11.83
N SER A 29 -1.29 6.74 -12.73
CA SER A 29 -2.10 5.53 -12.96
C SER A 29 -1.28 4.26 -12.74
N ALA A 30 -1.93 3.09 -12.77
CA ALA A 30 -1.23 1.81 -12.72
C ALA A 30 -0.16 1.67 -13.84
N PHE A 31 -0.39 2.26 -15.00
CA PHE A 31 0.55 2.24 -16.13
C PHE A 31 1.81 3.06 -15.90
N ASP A 32 1.74 4.07 -15.04
CA ASP A 32 2.88 4.94 -14.71
C ASP A 32 3.85 4.29 -13.72
N ILE A 33 3.46 3.18 -13.09
CA ILE A 33 4.25 2.49 -12.08
C ILE A 33 5.23 1.53 -12.75
N GLU A 34 6.49 1.59 -12.31
CA GLU A 34 7.54 0.65 -12.70
C GLU A 34 7.58 -0.55 -11.74
N ARG A 35 7.57 -0.30 -10.43
CA ARG A 35 7.62 -1.35 -9.38
C ARG A 35 7.25 -0.82 -8.00
N VAL A 36 6.88 -1.71 -7.09
CA VAL A 36 6.89 -1.48 -5.64
C VAL A 36 8.33 -1.64 -5.13
N GLU A 37 8.82 -0.63 -4.44
CA GLU A 37 10.14 -0.65 -3.80
C GLU A 37 10.08 -1.22 -2.39
N ARG A 38 9.08 -0.82 -1.60
CA ARG A 38 8.85 -1.25 -0.22
C ARG A 38 7.37 -1.24 0.09
N PHE A 39 6.96 -2.06 1.05
CA PHE A 39 5.59 -2.05 1.53
C PHE A 39 5.51 -2.41 3.00
N TRP A 40 4.38 -2.10 3.61
CA TRP A 40 3.96 -2.66 4.87
C TRP A 40 2.48 -3.03 4.77
N THR A 41 2.04 -3.97 5.60
CA THR A 41 0.63 -4.34 5.68
C THR A 41 0.28 -4.72 7.10
N PHE A 42 -0.95 -4.38 7.47
CA PHE A 42 -1.59 -4.82 8.70
C PHE A 42 -3.04 -5.15 8.37
N GLY A 43 -3.50 -6.33 8.78
CA GLY A 43 -4.89 -6.72 8.62
C GLY A 43 -5.34 -7.55 9.81
N ASP A 44 -6.58 -7.31 10.23
CA ASP A 44 -7.31 -8.15 11.17
C ASP A 44 -8.70 -8.50 10.61
N LEU A 45 -9.58 -9.04 11.45
CA LEU A 45 -10.94 -9.47 11.05
C LEU A 45 -11.87 -8.30 10.66
N HIS A 46 -11.51 -7.06 10.98
CA HIS A 46 -12.39 -5.90 10.88
C HIS A 46 -11.81 -4.75 10.06
N THR A 47 -10.49 -4.69 9.94
CA THR A 47 -9.75 -3.60 9.31
C THR A 47 -8.55 -4.17 8.55
N SER A 48 -8.24 -3.57 7.41
CA SER A 48 -6.95 -3.76 6.77
C SER A 48 -6.35 -2.43 6.36
N SER A 49 -5.02 -2.36 6.38
CA SER A 49 -4.26 -1.19 6.01
C SER A 49 -2.95 -1.63 5.38
N ALA A 50 -2.54 -0.91 4.34
CA ALA A 50 -1.29 -1.19 3.67
C ALA A 50 -0.72 0.09 3.09
N GLY A 51 0.60 0.23 3.19
CA GLY A 51 1.32 1.33 2.58
C GLY A 51 2.39 0.81 1.63
N PHE A 52 2.56 1.52 0.52
CA PHE A 52 3.45 1.16 -0.57
C PHE A 52 4.32 2.34 -0.96
N VAL A 53 5.60 2.08 -1.18
CA VAL A 53 6.47 3.02 -1.89
C VAL A 53 6.60 2.52 -3.33
N LEU A 54 6.08 3.30 -4.25
CA LEU A 54 6.03 3.02 -5.68
C LEU A 54 7.11 3.83 -6.40
N CYS A 55 7.88 3.16 -7.26
CA CYS A 55 8.73 3.81 -8.24
C CYS A 55 7.92 3.99 -9.53
N LEU A 56 7.81 5.23 -9.99
CA LEU A 56 7.19 5.56 -11.26
C LEU A 56 8.21 5.43 -12.40
N ARG A 57 7.73 5.22 -13.62
CA ARG A 57 8.55 5.07 -14.83
C ARG A 57 9.36 6.32 -15.19
N ASP A 58 8.96 7.49 -14.68
CA ASP A 58 9.70 8.74 -14.82
C ASP A 58 10.80 8.93 -13.75
N GLY A 59 10.97 7.93 -12.86
CA GLY A 59 11.95 7.93 -11.79
C GLY A 59 11.50 8.62 -10.50
N ARG A 60 10.29 9.19 -10.46
CA ARG A 60 9.71 9.73 -9.21
C ARG A 60 9.27 8.58 -8.29
N ARG A 61 9.16 8.89 -7.00
CA ARG A 61 8.66 7.98 -5.98
C ARG A 61 7.37 8.51 -5.42
N THR A 62 6.45 7.61 -5.10
CA THR A 62 5.16 7.95 -4.49
C THR A 62 4.89 7.03 -3.33
N TYR A 63 4.44 7.59 -2.21
CA TYR A 63 3.83 6.85 -1.13
C TYR A 63 2.33 6.73 -1.40
N LEU A 64 1.83 5.50 -1.32
CA LEU A 64 0.41 5.17 -1.37
C LEU A 64 0.05 4.58 -0.01
N ASP A 65 -0.95 5.15 0.65
CA ASP A 65 -1.55 4.61 1.87
C ASP A 65 -2.97 4.15 1.57
N PHE A 66 -3.29 2.93 1.97
CA PHE A 66 -4.61 2.34 1.85
C PHE A 66 -5.10 1.95 3.24
N LEU A 67 -6.29 2.40 3.59
CA LEU A 67 -6.96 2.05 4.83
C LEU A 67 -8.40 1.60 4.52
N HIS A 68 -8.77 0.45 5.05
CA HIS A 68 -10.07 -0.18 4.88
C HIS A 68 -10.64 -0.58 6.25
N TRP A 69 -11.91 -0.27 6.48
CA TRP A 69 -12.63 -0.67 7.68
C TRP A 69 -14.06 -1.07 7.36
N HIS A 70 -14.58 -2.05 8.11
CA HIS A 70 -15.99 -2.36 8.07
C HIS A 70 -16.77 -1.35 8.92
N ALA A 71 -17.46 -0.40 8.28
CA ALA A 71 -18.50 0.37 8.96
C ALA A 71 -19.67 -0.57 9.33
N PHE A 72 -20.29 -0.34 10.50
CA PHE A 72 -21.30 -1.22 11.09
C PHE A 72 -22.57 -1.48 10.22
N GLU A 73 -22.70 -0.81 9.07
CA GLU A 73 -23.84 -0.90 8.16
C GLU A 73 -23.40 -1.20 6.72
N GLN A 74 -22.90 -2.42 6.47
CA GLN A 74 -22.77 -3.09 5.15
C GLN A 74 -22.05 -2.40 3.98
N ASP A 75 -21.70 -1.12 4.07
CA ASP A 75 -20.89 -0.43 3.09
C ASP A 75 -19.41 -0.54 3.50
N GLU A 76 -18.60 -1.08 2.59
CA GLU A 76 -17.14 -1.08 2.71
C GLU A 76 -16.67 0.36 2.56
N ASP A 77 -16.12 0.92 3.64
CA ASP A 77 -15.50 2.23 3.63
C ASP A 77 -13.99 2.07 3.51
N PHE A 78 -13.40 2.80 2.56
CA PHE A 78 -11.96 2.85 2.39
C PHE A 78 -11.48 4.29 2.20
N ARG A 79 -10.20 4.50 2.47
CA ARG A 79 -9.47 5.74 2.23
C ARG A 79 -8.16 5.43 1.53
N ILE A 80 -7.86 6.20 0.50
CA ILE A 80 -6.59 6.17 -0.21
C ILE A 80 -5.94 7.55 -0.06
N GLU A 81 -4.68 7.56 0.38
CA GLU A 81 -3.83 8.76 0.36
C GLU A 81 -2.63 8.53 -0.55
N VAL A 82 -2.23 9.60 -1.23
CA VAL A 82 -1.11 9.61 -2.18
C VAL A 82 -0.24 10.81 -1.92
N GLU A 83 1.07 10.59 -1.79
CA GLU A 83 2.07 11.65 -1.61
C GLU A 83 3.31 11.38 -2.47
N PHE A 84 3.76 12.37 -3.26
CA PHE A 84 5.03 12.27 -3.97
C PHE A 84 6.20 12.48 -2.99
N LEU A 85 7.17 11.58 -3.02
CA LEU A 85 8.34 11.64 -2.16
C LEU A 85 9.48 12.40 -2.85
N ASP A 86 10.10 13.32 -2.14
CA ASP A 86 11.28 14.04 -2.61
C ASP A 86 12.47 13.09 -2.85
N GLY A 87 13.34 13.43 -3.81
CA GLY A 87 14.52 12.66 -4.15
C GLY A 87 15.46 12.48 -2.95
N GLY A 88 15.61 11.24 -2.49
CA GLY A 88 16.41 10.89 -1.30
C GLY A 88 15.59 10.67 -0.01
N GLY A 89 14.26 10.72 -0.10
CA GLY A 89 13.35 10.63 1.05
C GLY A 89 13.49 9.36 1.88
N THR A 90 13.62 9.57 3.20
CA THR A 90 13.34 8.60 4.25
C THR A 90 11.94 8.01 4.06
N LEU A 91 11.77 6.75 4.41
CA LEU A 91 10.45 6.14 4.38
C LEU A 91 9.47 6.91 5.27
N PRO A 92 8.18 6.97 4.90
CA PRO A 92 7.16 7.47 5.80
C PRO A 92 7.27 6.79 7.17
N THR A 93 7.16 7.60 8.21
CA THR A 93 7.25 7.12 9.59
C THR A 93 5.87 6.70 10.04
N PHE A 94 5.77 5.54 10.67
CA PHE A 94 4.52 5.11 11.29
C PHE A 94 4.15 6.03 12.44
N THR A 95 2.95 6.58 12.39
CA THR A 95 2.43 7.52 13.40
C THR A 95 2.02 6.82 14.69
N SER A 96 1.79 5.51 14.66
CA SER A 96 1.37 4.71 15.81
C SER A 96 2.31 3.51 16.05
N PRO A 97 2.68 3.19 17.30
CA PRO A 97 3.36 1.93 17.65
C PRO A 97 2.55 0.67 17.30
N GLU A 98 1.24 0.84 17.07
CA GLU A 98 0.30 -0.25 16.78
C GLU A 98 0.20 -0.57 15.28
N GLN A 99 0.82 0.24 14.42
CA GLN A 99 0.84 0.03 12.97
C GLN A 99 2.24 0.15 12.39
N PRO A 100 2.60 -0.71 11.44
CA PRO A 100 2.33 -2.14 11.37
C PRO A 100 3.35 -2.92 12.21
N LEU A 101 2.87 -3.96 12.88
CA LEU A 101 3.67 -4.92 13.65
C LEU A 101 4.60 -5.71 12.70
N GLY A 102 5.77 -5.19 12.39
CA GLY A 102 6.72 -5.79 11.46
C GLY A 102 7.47 -4.78 10.60
N GLY A 103 6.94 -3.55 10.50
CA GLY A 103 7.55 -2.46 9.75
C GLY A 103 7.55 -2.68 8.24
N TRP A 104 8.47 -2.00 7.57
CA TRP A 104 8.63 -2.05 6.12
C TRP A 104 9.31 -3.36 5.69
N SER A 105 8.84 -3.92 4.58
CA SER A 105 9.42 -5.06 3.87
C SER A 105 9.89 -4.64 2.48
N ASP A 106 11.05 -5.16 2.08
CA ASP A 106 11.65 -4.99 0.75
C ASP A 106 11.34 -6.19 -0.18
N GLU A 107 10.64 -7.22 0.30
CA GLU A 107 10.26 -8.41 -0.49
C GLU A 107 9.02 -8.15 -1.34
N THR A 108 9.19 -7.44 -2.46
CA THR A 108 8.09 -6.95 -3.30
C THR A 108 7.82 -7.79 -4.56
N SER A 109 8.48 -8.94 -4.71
CA SER A 109 8.41 -9.73 -5.95
C SER A 109 7.00 -10.17 -6.34
N HIS A 110 6.13 -10.42 -5.37
CA HIS A 110 4.73 -10.81 -5.59
C HIS A 110 3.85 -9.61 -6.00
N LEU A 111 4.08 -8.43 -5.43
CA LEU A 111 3.37 -7.18 -5.77
C LEU A 111 3.76 -6.66 -7.15
N ASN A 112 5.01 -6.84 -7.56
CA ASN A 112 5.48 -6.36 -8.87
C ASN A 112 4.83 -7.09 -10.04
N LYS A 113 4.31 -8.31 -9.84
CA LYS A 113 3.58 -9.07 -10.87
C LYS A 113 2.31 -8.35 -11.33
N VAL A 114 1.75 -7.47 -10.49
CA VAL A 114 0.54 -6.69 -10.79
C VAL A 114 0.81 -5.66 -11.91
N PHE A 115 2.07 -5.26 -12.13
CA PHE A 115 2.46 -4.28 -13.15
C PHE A 115 3.00 -4.89 -14.46
N THR A 116 3.24 -6.20 -14.49
CA THR A 116 3.83 -6.91 -15.64
C THR A 116 2.80 -7.63 -16.51
N GLY A 117 1.53 -7.19 -16.45
CA GLY A 117 0.44 -7.71 -17.29
C GLY A 117 0.65 -7.42 -18.77
#